data_AF-A0A0N0N7G2-F1
#
_entry.id   AF-A0A0N0N7G2-F1
#
_cell.length_a   1.000
_cell.length_b   1.000
_cell.length_c   1.000
_cell.angle_alpha   90.00
_cell.angle_beta   90.00
_cell.angle_gamma   90.00
#
_symmetry.space_group_name_H-M   'P 1'
#
loop_
_entity.id
_entity.type
_entity.pdbx_description
1 polymer ?
#
loop_
_entity_poly.entity_id
_entity_poly.type
_entity_poly.pdbx_seq_one_letter_code
_entity_poly.pdbx_strand_id
1 'polypeptide(L)'
;MPHGPDIPLASKLAVLLSRKRGADGKTPSTRAIAAATAETPGGKPAMTHQVVNDLLNGIKTNPSTSQLLGLARAFDCPVAYLLPGYNGLTSLSVYEEQQDAREALRLVHDLGQAGVAELLEAAREIRARHGRSDLTVPEVPEPQPSVAEPPRPGRRRRLSFTEAAERAVSDLEGT
;
A
#
# COMPACT_ATOMS: atom_id res chain seq x y z
N MET A 1 2.23 5.27 -22.86
CA MET A 1 2.68 5.33 -21.44
C MET A 1 1.47 5.74 -20.61
N PRO A 2 1.19 5.13 -19.45
CA PRO A 2 0.08 5.57 -18.60
C PRO A 2 0.26 7.07 -18.25
N HIS A 3 -0.80 7.86 -18.39
CA HIS A 3 -0.76 9.34 -18.42
C HIS A 3 -1.06 10.01 -17.05
N GLY A 4 -0.80 9.33 -15.94
CA GLY A 4 -0.98 9.89 -14.59
C GLY A 4 0.32 10.49 -14.03
N PRO A 5 0.24 11.40 -13.04
CA PRO A 5 1.42 11.85 -12.31
C PRO A 5 2.10 10.65 -11.65
N ASP A 6 3.43 10.58 -11.75
CA ASP A 6 4.21 9.50 -11.14
C ASP A 6 4.11 9.59 -9.62
N ILE A 7 3.47 8.59 -9.01
CA ILE A 7 3.41 8.49 -7.54
C ILE A 7 4.73 7.84 -7.08
N PRO A 8 5.49 8.49 -6.19
CA PRO A 8 6.73 7.92 -5.66
C PRO A 8 6.51 6.55 -5.01
N LEU A 9 7.48 5.64 -5.16
CA LEU A 9 7.43 4.31 -4.55
C LEU A 9 7.13 4.37 -3.05
N ALA A 10 7.77 5.29 -2.31
CA ALA A 10 7.54 5.47 -0.89
C ALA A 10 6.05 5.75 -0.56
N SER A 11 5.38 6.58 -1.36
CA SER A 11 3.96 6.88 -1.22
C SER A 11 3.09 5.64 -1.48
N LYS A 12 3.42 4.85 -2.51
CA LYS A 12 2.73 3.57 -2.78
C LYS A 12 2.91 2.58 -1.63
N LEU A 13 4.11 2.48 -1.07
CA LEU A 13 4.38 1.63 0.10
C LEU A 13 3.64 2.11 1.36
N ALA A 14 3.48 3.42 1.55
CA ALA A 14 2.70 3.97 2.66
C ALA A 14 1.20 3.60 2.58
N VAL A 15 0.64 3.61 1.36
CA VAL A 15 -0.72 3.12 1.10
C VAL A 15 -0.84 1.63 1.47
N LEU A 16 0.08 0.80 0.96
CA LEU A 16 0.08 -0.65 1.23
C LEU A 16 0.25 -0.96 2.72
N LEU A 17 1.11 -0.21 3.42
CA LEU A 17 1.31 -0.36 4.86
C LEU A 17 0.04 -0.01 5.66
N SER A 18 -0.66 1.05 5.27
CA SER A 18 -1.92 1.46 5.90
C SER A 18 -3.01 0.41 5.71
N ARG A 19 -3.09 -0.20 4.52
CA ARG A 19 -4.02 -1.29 4.23
C ARG A 19 -3.71 -2.55 5.04
N LYS A 20 -2.43 -2.95 5.10
CA LYS A 20 -2.01 -4.12 5.87
C LYS A 20 -2.26 -3.95 7.36
N ARG A 21 -2.06 -2.72 7.90
CA ARG A 21 -2.48 -2.38 9.26
C ARG A 21 -3.98 -2.56 9.48
N GLY A 22 -4.81 -2.14 8.53
CA GLY A 22 -6.27 -2.31 8.61
C GLY A 22 -6.70 -3.77 8.67
N ALA A 23 -6.06 -4.64 7.88
CA ALA A 23 -6.33 -6.07 7.86
C ALA A 23 -5.85 -6.80 9.13
N ASP A 24 -4.63 -6.53 9.59
CA ASP A 24 -4.01 -7.23 10.72
C ASP A 24 -4.28 -6.58 12.09
N GLY A 25 -4.91 -5.39 12.09
CA GLY A 25 -5.14 -4.56 13.28
C GLY A 25 -3.86 -3.97 13.90
N LYS A 26 -2.67 -4.25 13.34
CA LYS A 26 -1.36 -3.80 13.86
C LYS A 26 -0.45 -3.37 12.72
N THR A 27 0.34 -2.33 12.95
CA THR A 27 1.35 -1.91 11.95
C THR A 27 2.52 -2.90 11.95
N PRO A 28 2.80 -3.61 10.84
CA PRO A 28 3.91 -4.55 10.79
C PRO A 28 5.25 -3.83 10.94
N SER A 29 6.18 -4.43 11.68
CA SER A 29 7.52 -3.88 11.82
C SER A 29 8.33 -4.02 10.53
N THR A 30 9.33 -3.17 10.31
CA THR A 30 10.25 -3.28 9.14
C THR A 30 10.97 -4.63 9.10
N ARG A 31 11.23 -5.24 10.25
CA ARG A 31 11.78 -6.61 10.35
C ARG A 31 10.78 -7.66 9.86
N ALA A 32 9.52 -7.53 10.24
CA ALA A 32 8.46 -8.43 9.77
C ALA A 32 8.24 -8.30 8.25
N ILE A 33 8.24 -7.07 7.74
CA ILE A 33 8.16 -6.81 6.29
C ILE A 33 9.34 -7.44 5.58
N ALA A 34 10.57 -7.21 6.05
CA ALA A 34 11.76 -7.84 5.46
C ALA A 34 11.67 -9.37 5.46
N ALA A 35 11.28 -9.99 6.58
CA ALA A 35 11.07 -11.44 6.63
C ALA A 35 10.04 -11.93 5.61
N ALA A 36 8.94 -11.20 5.43
CA ALA A 36 7.89 -11.51 4.45
C ALA A 36 8.32 -11.32 2.99
N THR A 37 9.50 -10.71 2.72
CA THR A 37 10.03 -10.64 1.35
C THR A 37 10.67 -11.94 0.87
N ALA A 38 10.85 -12.94 1.75
CA ALA A 38 11.38 -14.25 1.37
C ALA A 38 10.46 -14.98 0.37
N GLU A 39 11.03 -15.87 -0.44
CA GLU A 39 10.26 -16.63 -1.43
C GLU A 39 9.42 -17.75 -0.82
N THR A 40 9.92 -18.30 0.27
CA THR A 40 9.29 -19.35 1.03
C THR A 40 9.20 -18.93 2.50
N PRO A 41 8.19 -19.42 3.25
CA PRO A 41 8.12 -19.18 4.69
C PRO A 41 9.42 -19.63 5.39
N GLY A 42 10.07 -18.71 6.09
CA GLY A 42 11.36 -18.96 6.76
C GLY A 42 12.60 -18.91 5.86
N GLY A 43 12.43 -18.62 4.56
CA GLY A 43 13.54 -18.46 3.61
C GLY A 43 14.35 -17.18 3.80
N LYS A 44 15.41 -17.03 3.00
CA LYS A 44 16.25 -15.82 3.01
C LYS A 44 15.45 -14.62 2.47
N PRO A 45 15.35 -13.51 3.21
CA PRO A 45 14.74 -12.27 2.72
C PRO A 45 15.40 -11.76 1.43
N ALA A 46 14.60 -11.19 0.53
CA ALA A 46 15.10 -10.49 -0.67
C ALA A 46 15.84 -9.19 -0.31
N MET A 47 15.57 -8.63 0.87
CA MET A 47 16.25 -7.44 1.38
C MET A 47 16.27 -7.38 2.90
N THR A 48 17.19 -6.58 3.44
CA THR A 48 17.30 -6.35 4.89
C THR A 48 16.24 -5.35 5.35
N HIS A 49 15.94 -5.35 6.66
CA HIS A 49 15.04 -4.39 7.28
C HIS A 49 15.49 -2.93 7.13
N GLN A 50 16.81 -2.68 7.02
CA GLN A 50 17.34 -1.35 6.74
C GLN A 50 16.93 -0.88 5.33
N VAL A 51 17.08 -1.75 4.32
CA VAL A 51 16.66 -1.43 2.95
C VAL A 51 15.15 -1.18 2.87
N VAL A 52 14.34 -1.97 3.58
CA VAL A 52 12.89 -1.73 3.69
C VAL A 52 12.61 -0.35 4.28
N ASN A 53 13.30 0.02 5.36
CA ASN A 53 13.15 1.32 6.00
C ASN A 53 13.56 2.46 5.05
N ASP A 54 14.66 2.32 4.32
CA ASP A 54 15.13 3.33 3.39
C ASP A 54 14.16 3.53 2.21
N LEU A 55 13.52 2.46 1.74
CA LEU A 55 12.48 2.51 0.70
C LEU A 55 11.19 3.17 1.21
N LEU A 56 10.74 2.84 2.44
CA LEU A 56 9.55 3.44 3.06
C LEU A 56 9.70 4.95 3.27
N ASN A 57 10.92 5.41 3.58
CA ASN A 57 11.23 6.83 3.77
C ASN A 57 11.64 7.55 2.47
N GLY A 58 11.68 6.84 1.34
CA GLY A 58 12.09 7.42 0.04
C GLY A 58 13.57 7.78 -0.06
N ILE A 59 14.42 7.33 0.87
CA ILE A 59 15.88 7.48 0.81
C ILE A 59 16.43 6.64 -0.34
N LYS A 60 15.93 5.41 -0.47
CA LYS A 60 16.14 4.56 -1.65
C LYS A 60 14.87 4.59 -2.50
N THR A 61 15.03 4.74 -3.81
CA THR A 61 13.90 4.83 -4.75
C THR A 61 13.95 3.79 -5.87
N ASN A 62 15.11 3.17 -6.11
CA ASN A 62 15.33 2.21 -7.19
C ASN A 62 15.69 0.82 -6.64
N PRO A 63 14.71 0.02 -6.18
CA PRO A 63 14.93 -1.38 -5.81
C PRO A 63 15.18 -2.26 -7.04
N SER A 64 15.92 -3.37 -6.87
CA SER A 64 16.07 -4.37 -7.93
C SER A 64 14.77 -5.12 -8.20
N THR A 65 14.68 -5.82 -9.34
CA THR A 65 13.52 -6.68 -9.66
C THR A 65 13.21 -7.71 -8.57
N SER A 66 14.24 -8.36 -8.01
CA SER A 66 14.07 -9.30 -6.90
C SER A 66 13.52 -8.63 -5.63
N GLN A 67 13.90 -7.37 -5.39
CA GLN A 67 13.39 -6.57 -4.28
C GLN A 67 11.93 -6.18 -4.50
N LEU A 68 11.56 -5.80 -5.73
CA LEU A 68 10.17 -5.50 -6.10
C LEU A 68 9.26 -6.73 -5.93
N LEU A 69 9.68 -7.90 -6.41
CA LEU A 69 8.95 -9.16 -6.22
C LEU A 69 8.81 -9.50 -4.74
N GLY A 70 9.89 -9.32 -3.96
CA GLY A 70 9.85 -9.50 -2.52
C GLY A 70 8.85 -8.57 -1.81
N LEU A 71 8.80 -7.30 -2.20
CA LEU A 71 7.84 -6.33 -1.65
C LEU A 71 6.41 -6.66 -2.05
N ALA A 72 6.18 -7.02 -3.32
CA ALA A 72 4.87 -7.42 -3.83
C ALA A 72 4.30 -8.59 -3.01
N ARG A 73 5.11 -9.62 -2.73
CA ARG A 73 4.75 -10.71 -1.82
C ARG A 73 4.49 -10.22 -0.39
N ALA A 74 5.38 -9.39 0.15
CA ALA A 74 5.28 -8.92 1.53
C ALA A 74 4.00 -8.09 1.79
N PHE A 75 3.54 -7.35 0.78
CA PHE A 75 2.35 -6.50 0.85
C PHE A 75 1.10 -7.12 0.21
N ASP A 76 1.22 -8.31 -0.39
CA ASP A 76 0.14 -8.99 -1.11
C ASP A 76 -0.49 -8.06 -2.17
N CYS A 77 0.35 -7.58 -3.10
CA CYS A 77 -0.08 -6.66 -4.15
C CYS A 77 0.56 -6.97 -5.50
N PRO A 78 -0.07 -6.55 -6.62
CA PRO A 78 0.52 -6.61 -7.95
C PRO A 78 1.89 -5.96 -8.02
N VAL A 79 2.89 -6.66 -8.57
CA VAL A 79 4.27 -6.12 -8.69
C VAL A 79 4.30 -4.87 -9.57
N ALA A 80 3.43 -4.82 -10.58
CA ALA A 80 3.30 -3.69 -11.49
C ALA A 80 2.96 -2.40 -10.75
N TYR A 81 2.18 -2.46 -9.66
CA TYR A 81 1.83 -1.27 -8.87
C TYR A 81 3.08 -0.57 -8.31
N LEU A 82 4.15 -1.31 -8.01
CA LEU A 82 5.40 -0.76 -7.50
C LEU A 82 6.26 -0.08 -8.58
N LEU A 83 5.91 -0.22 -9.86
CA LEU A 83 6.63 0.39 -10.97
C LEU A 83 6.18 1.85 -11.20
N PRO A 84 7.06 2.72 -11.74
CA PRO A 84 6.67 4.05 -12.21
C PRO A 84 5.57 3.97 -13.28
N GLY A 85 4.61 4.90 -13.23
CA GLY A 85 3.49 5.02 -14.16
C GLY A 85 2.26 4.16 -13.84
N TYR A 86 2.41 3.13 -13.00
CA TYR A 86 1.34 2.18 -12.69
C TYR A 86 0.70 2.47 -11.34
N ASN A 87 -0.34 3.30 -11.32
CA ASN A 87 -0.97 3.78 -10.09
C ASN A 87 -2.31 3.09 -9.74
N GLY A 88 -2.90 2.36 -10.69
CA GLY A 88 -4.18 1.69 -10.52
C GLY A 88 -4.08 0.37 -9.75
N LEU A 89 -3.92 0.41 -8.43
CA LEU A 89 -3.88 -0.79 -7.60
C LEU A 89 -5.13 -1.66 -7.80
N THR A 90 -6.31 -1.05 -7.87
CA THR A 90 -7.58 -1.78 -8.09
C THR A 90 -7.60 -2.49 -9.44
N SER A 91 -7.27 -1.80 -10.53
CA SER A 91 -7.30 -2.39 -11.88
C SER A 91 -6.22 -3.45 -12.06
N LEU A 92 -5.03 -3.24 -11.50
CA LEU A 92 -3.95 -4.23 -11.53
C LEU A 92 -4.30 -5.49 -10.74
N SER A 93 -4.97 -5.35 -9.58
CA SER A 93 -5.39 -6.51 -8.78
C SER A 93 -6.43 -7.33 -9.55
N VAL A 94 -7.44 -6.67 -10.14
CA VAL A 94 -8.42 -7.35 -11.01
C VAL A 94 -7.74 -8.04 -12.18
N TYR A 95 -6.77 -7.38 -12.83
CA TYR A 95 -6.05 -7.95 -13.96
C TYR A 95 -5.26 -9.21 -13.58
N GLU A 96 -4.59 -9.25 -12.42
CA GLU A 96 -3.83 -10.41 -11.98
C GLU A 96 -4.73 -11.55 -11.47
N GLU A 97 -5.79 -11.24 -10.73
CA GLU A 97 -6.63 -12.22 -10.05
C GLU A 97 -7.73 -12.82 -10.96
N GLN A 98 -8.26 -12.06 -11.92
CA GLN A 98 -9.44 -12.45 -12.69
C GLN A 98 -9.08 -12.80 -14.14
N GLN A 99 -9.13 -14.09 -14.48
CA GLN A 99 -8.86 -14.55 -15.86
C GLN A 99 -9.84 -13.96 -16.86
N ASP A 100 -11.12 -13.86 -16.52
CA ASP A 100 -12.16 -13.32 -17.39
C ASP A 100 -11.97 -11.82 -17.67
N ALA A 101 -11.39 -11.07 -16.72
CA ALA A 101 -11.04 -9.67 -16.95
C ALA A 101 -9.95 -9.55 -18.03
N ARG A 102 -8.96 -10.45 -18.02
CA ARG A 102 -7.92 -10.50 -19.07
C ARG A 102 -8.47 -10.94 -20.41
N GLU A 103 -9.47 -11.83 -20.43
CA GLU A 103 -10.18 -12.21 -21.65
C GLU A 103 -10.96 -11.01 -22.22
N ALA A 104 -11.76 -10.33 -21.39
CA ALA A 104 -12.51 -9.15 -21.82
C ALA A 104 -11.63 -8.06 -22.43
N LEU A 105 -10.47 -7.78 -21.82
CA LEU A 105 -9.50 -6.82 -22.36
C LEU A 105 -8.89 -7.26 -23.70
N ARG A 106 -8.68 -8.57 -23.90
CA ARG A 106 -8.20 -9.12 -25.18
C ARG A 106 -9.27 -9.01 -26.27
N LEU A 107 -10.53 -9.32 -25.95
CA LEU A 107 -11.65 -9.24 -26.90
C LEU A 107 -11.88 -7.81 -27.41
N VAL A 108 -11.61 -6.81 -26.58
CA VAL A 108 -11.81 -5.39 -26.94
C VAL A 108 -10.60 -4.80 -27.68
N HIS A 109 -9.45 -5.49 -27.71
CA HIS A 109 -8.20 -4.95 -28.27
C HIS A 109 -8.35 -4.41 -29.69
N ASP A 110 -8.98 -5.19 -30.58
CA ASP A 110 -9.12 -4.85 -32.00
C ASP A 110 -10.34 -3.93 -32.29
N LEU A 111 -11.17 -3.66 -31.28
CA LEU A 111 -12.33 -2.78 -31.40
C LEU A 111 -12.01 -1.30 -31.14
N GLY A 112 -10.79 -0.99 -30.70
CA GLY A 112 -10.32 0.36 -30.44
C GLY A 112 -11.14 1.11 -29.38
N GLN A 113 -11.22 2.44 -29.51
CA GLN A 113 -11.87 3.30 -28.51
C GLN A 113 -13.38 3.03 -28.36
N ALA A 114 -14.05 2.65 -29.44
CA ALA A 114 -15.49 2.34 -29.41
C ALA A 114 -15.76 1.11 -28.55
N GLY A 115 -15.02 0.01 -28.74
CA GLY A 115 -15.18 -1.18 -27.92
C GLY A 115 -14.84 -0.94 -26.44
N VAL A 116 -13.83 -0.11 -26.14
CA VAL A 116 -13.51 0.27 -24.75
C VAL A 116 -14.65 1.06 -24.12
N ALA A 117 -15.26 1.99 -24.86
CA ALA A 117 -16.41 2.76 -24.38
C ALA A 117 -17.63 1.85 -24.10
N GLU A 118 -17.93 0.92 -25.00
CA GLU A 118 -19.03 -0.04 -24.81
C GLU A 118 -18.78 -0.97 -23.61
N LEU A 119 -17.55 -1.48 -23.45
CA LEU A 119 -17.18 -2.30 -22.29
C LEU A 119 -17.34 -1.51 -20.98
N LEU A 120 -16.97 -0.23 -20.98
CA LEU A 120 -17.09 0.63 -19.81
C LEU A 120 -18.56 0.89 -19.44
N GLU A 121 -19.42 1.15 -20.42
CA GLU A 121 -20.86 1.30 -20.18
C GLU A 121 -21.49 -0.01 -19.66
N ALA A 122 -21.18 -1.14 -20.29
CA ALA A 122 -21.65 -2.45 -19.81
C ALA A 122 -21.21 -2.72 -18.36
N ALA A 123 -19.98 -2.36 -17.99
CA ALA A 123 -19.50 -2.49 -16.62
C ALA A 123 -20.27 -1.59 -15.63
N ARG A 124 -20.62 -0.37 -16.02
CA ARG A 124 -21.45 0.55 -15.22
C ARG A 124 -22.87 0.00 -15.02
N GLU A 125 -23.47 -0.54 -16.08
CA GLU A 125 -24.81 -1.15 -16.01
C GLU A 125 -24.84 -2.39 -15.12
N ILE A 126 -23.85 -3.28 -15.24
CA ILE A 126 -23.68 -4.43 -14.34
C ILE A 126 -23.61 -3.94 -12.89
N ARG A 127 -22.76 -2.94 -12.63
CA ARG A 127 -22.58 -2.37 -11.29
C ARG A 127 -23.88 -1.78 -10.73
N ALA A 128 -24.63 -1.05 -11.54
CA ALA A 128 -25.94 -0.51 -11.17
C ALA A 128 -26.96 -1.62 -10.84
N ARG A 129 -27.03 -2.68 -11.65
CA ARG A 129 -27.90 -3.85 -11.40
C ARG A 129 -27.59 -4.55 -10.08
N HIS A 130 -26.33 -4.54 -9.65
CA HIS A 130 -25.90 -5.08 -8.36
C HIS A 130 -26.04 -4.08 -7.19
N GLY A 131 -26.79 -2.98 -7.35
CA GLY A 131 -27.07 -2.02 -6.28
C GLY A 131 -25.86 -1.19 -5.84
N ARG A 132 -24.81 -1.12 -6.64
CA ARG A 132 -23.64 -0.28 -6.39
C ARG A 132 -23.86 1.07 -7.07
N SER A 133 -24.46 2.00 -6.32
CA SER A 133 -24.80 3.36 -6.80
C SER A 133 -23.59 4.25 -7.07
N ASP A 134 -22.46 4.00 -6.41
CA ASP A 134 -21.21 4.68 -6.71
C ASP A 134 -20.59 4.05 -7.97
N LEU A 135 -20.78 4.69 -9.13
CA LEU A 135 -20.26 4.22 -10.41
C LEU A 135 -18.74 4.48 -10.56
N THR A 136 -18.14 5.25 -9.65
CA THR A 136 -16.70 5.49 -9.63
C THR A 136 -16.01 4.49 -8.70
N VAL A 137 -15.04 3.75 -9.23
CA VAL A 137 -14.18 2.88 -8.40
C VAL A 137 -12.82 3.56 -8.30
N PRO A 138 -12.32 3.85 -7.09
CA PRO A 138 -11.04 4.52 -6.95
C PRO A 138 -9.90 3.64 -7.46
N GLU A 139 -8.90 4.27 -8.09
CA GLU A 139 -7.68 3.59 -8.56
C GLU A 139 -6.93 2.91 -7.42
N VAL A 140 -6.98 3.51 -6.24
CA VAL A 140 -6.43 2.99 -4.99
C VAL A 140 -7.57 3.01 -3.95
N PRO A 141 -8.00 1.85 -3.42
CA PRO A 141 -9.04 1.82 -2.39
C PRO A 141 -8.60 2.60 -1.16
N GLU A 142 -9.51 3.39 -0.59
CA GLU A 142 -9.24 4.12 0.64
C GLU A 142 -8.89 3.15 1.77
N PRO A 143 -7.85 3.44 2.57
CA PRO A 143 -7.55 2.64 3.75
C PRO A 143 -8.74 2.72 4.72
N GLN A 144 -9.22 1.58 5.20
CA GLN A 144 -10.26 1.55 6.23
C GLN A 144 -9.76 2.30 7.47
N PRO A 145 -10.61 3.10 8.15
CA PRO A 145 -10.20 3.84 9.34
C PRO A 145 -9.75 2.86 10.42
N SER A 146 -8.44 2.83 10.69
CA SER A 146 -7.87 1.98 11.73
C SER A 146 -8.23 2.55 13.10
N VAL A 147 -8.73 1.73 14.02
CA VAL A 147 -8.80 2.08 15.44
C VAL A 147 -7.40 2.47 15.91
N ALA A 148 -7.27 3.59 16.61
CA ALA A 148 -5.98 4.08 17.11
C ALA A 148 -5.30 2.97 17.92
N GLU A 149 -4.09 2.58 17.53
CA GLU A 149 -3.30 1.59 18.27
C GLU A 149 -3.00 2.21 19.65
N PRO A 150 -3.35 1.55 20.77
CA PRO A 150 -3.01 2.07 22.09
C PRO A 150 -1.49 2.23 22.18
N PRO A 151 -0.99 3.28 22.88
CA PRO A 151 0.42 3.57 22.94
C PRO A 151 1.20 2.34 23.42
N ARG A 152 2.19 1.92 22.63
CA ARG A 152 3.01 0.74 22.94
C ARG A 152 3.63 0.89 24.34
N PRO A 153 3.42 -0.07 25.26
CA PRO A 153 4.02 -0.01 26.59
C PRO A 153 5.54 -0.01 26.46
N GLY A 154 6.20 0.97 27.10
CA GLY A 154 7.66 1.07 27.15
C GLY A 154 8.29 2.14 26.24
N ARG A 155 7.54 2.79 25.34
CA ARG A 155 8.06 4.01 24.67
C ARG A 155 7.91 5.17 25.66
N ARG A 156 9.00 5.50 26.39
CA ARG A 156 9.04 6.74 27.20
C ARG A 156 8.62 7.90 26.31
N ARG A 157 7.45 8.46 26.61
CA ARG A 157 6.94 9.68 25.98
C ARG A 157 8.05 10.72 26.17
N ARG A 158 8.60 11.28 25.09
CA ARG A 158 9.47 12.45 25.20
C ARG A 158 8.59 13.52 25.84
N LEU A 159 8.89 13.85 27.09
CA LEU A 159 8.23 14.93 27.80
C LEU A 159 8.37 16.18 26.94
N SER A 160 7.28 16.92 26.78
CA SER A 160 7.38 18.22 26.11
C SER A 160 8.32 19.13 26.92
N PHE A 161 8.86 20.16 26.28
CA PHE A 161 9.74 21.11 26.95
C PHE A 161 9.08 21.72 28.21
N THR A 162 7.76 21.93 28.16
CA THR A 162 6.94 22.37 29.30
C THR A 162 6.86 21.32 30.41
N GLU A 163 6.58 20.06 30.09
CA GLU A 163 6.52 18.97 31.08
C GLU A 163 7.90 18.69 31.73
N ALA A 164 8.98 18.92 31.00
CA ALA A 164 10.34 18.81 31.54
C ALA A 164 10.69 19.98 32.49
N ALA A 165 10.24 21.20 32.18
CA ALA A 165 10.44 22.37 33.01
C ALA A 165 9.65 22.29 34.32
N GLU A 166 8.38 21.86 34.28
CA GLU A 166 7.55 21.68 35.48
C GLU A 166 8.13 20.64 36.43
N ARG A 167 8.72 19.56 35.89
CA ARG A 167 9.38 18.54 36.70
C ARG A 167 10.67 19.04 37.34
N ALA A 168 11.46 19.84 36.62
CA ALA A 168 12.66 20.47 37.17
C ALA A 168 12.33 21.49 38.27
N VAL A 169 11.21 22.23 38.15
CA VAL A 169 10.72 23.14 39.19
C VAL A 169 10.24 22.35 40.42
N SER A 170 9.49 21.26 40.21
CA SER A 170 9.03 20.39 41.30
C SER A 170 10.18 19.70 42.06
N ASP A 171 11.29 19.37 41.40
CA ASP A 171 12.47 18.78 42.04
C ASP A 171 13.29 19.83 42.82
N LEU A 172 13.14 21.12 42.49
CA LEU A 172 13.74 22.26 43.20
C LEU A 172 12.92 22.72 44.41
N GLU A 173 11.61 22.48 44.40
CA GLU A 173 10.67 22.85 45.49
C GLU A 173 10.36 21.69 46.45
N GLY A 174 11.14 20.60 46.43
CA GLY A 174 10.90 19.42 47.26
C GLY A 174 11.03 19.68 48.77
N THR A 175 9.89 19.98 49.43
CA THR A 175 9.65 20.10 50.89
C THR A 175 10.61 20.97 51.71
#